data_AF-A0A3R7EIW0-F1
#
_entry.id   AF-A0A3R7EIW0-F1
#
_cell.length_a   1.000
_cell.length_b   1.000
_cell.length_c   1.000
_cell.angle_alpha   90.00
_cell.angle_beta   90.00
_cell.angle_gamma   90.00
#
_symmetry.space_group_name_H-M   'P 1'
#
loop_
_entity.id
_entity.type
_entity.pdbx_description
1 polymer ?
#
loop_
_entity_poly.entity_id
_entity_poly.type
_entity_poly.pdbx_seq_one_letter_code
_entity_poly.pdbx_strand_id
1 'polypeptide(L)'
;MAALGDRSEAPEAAAYIDLVSDRYETSDLSDIALALDYAAFWLKFQDGRGLVNDILNFGKIERHKGLVKLLCEQARGAIENQLAVCMPHVRTQRLPNGVSLNVIDLEHFAHKFTFPPPGKTSGEIHDRICQGNDDPVVTLGYGPDSLRSGHAAFL
;
A
#
# COMPACT_ATOMS: atom_id res chain seq x y z
N MET A 1 4.31 -6.61 -12.57
CA MET A 1 4.26 -5.24 -12.02
C MET A 1 2.83 -4.71 -11.92
N ALA A 2 2.11 -4.52 -13.03
CA ALA A 2 0.73 -4.00 -12.99
C ALA A 2 -0.22 -4.84 -12.11
N ALA A 3 -0.11 -6.16 -12.16
CA ALA A 3 -0.96 -7.04 -11.38
C ALA A 3 -0.69 -7.03 -9.85
N LEU A 4 0.56 -6.76 -9.44
CA LEU A 4 0.93 -6.71 -8.02
C LEU A 4 0.58 -5.35 -7.38
N GLY A 5 0.72 -4.26 -8.16
CA GLY A 5 0.33 -2.92 -7.73
C GLY A 5 -1.17 -2.76 -7.51
N ASP A 6 -2.00 -3.60 -8.15
CA ASP A 6 -3.46 -3.62 -7.99
C ASP A 6 -3.94 -4.72 -7.01
N ARG A 7 -3.02 -5.41 -6.31
CA ARG A 7 -3.32 -6.59 -5.46
C ARG A 7 -4.23 -7.61 -6.17
N SER A 8 -4.04 -7.81 -7.47
CA SER A 8 -4.90 -8.68 -8.28
C SER A 8 -4.50 -10.15 -8.11
N GLU A 9 -5.40 -10.98 -7.56
CA GLU A 9 -5.26 -12.44 -7.46
C GLU A 9 -5.59 -13.16 -8.80
N ALA A 10 -5.51 -12.45 -9.92
CA ALA A 10 -5.83 -13.02 -11.22
C ALA A 10 -4.79 -14.08 -11.65
N PRO A 11 -5.18 -15.22 -12.23
CA PRO A 11 -4.25 -16.28 -12.65
C PRO A 11 -3.21 -15.80 -13.68
N GLU A 12 -3.52 -14.76 -14.45
CA GLU A 12 -2.61 -14.10 -15.38
C GLU A 12 -1.48 -13.35 -14.66
N ALA A 13 -1.73 -12.82 -13.45
CA ALA A 13 -0.72 -12.21 -12.61
C ALA A 13 0.38 -13.20 -12.24
N ALA A 14 -0.02 -14.43 -11.88
CA ALA A 14 0.89 -15.51 -11.55
C ALA A 14 1.79 -15.88 -12.75
N ALA A 15 1.25 -15.92 -13.97
CA ALA A 15 2.02 -16.20 -15.18
C ALA A 15 3.09 -15.12 -15.48
N TYR A 16 2.80 -13.84 -15.20
CA TYR A 16 3.80 -12.77 -15.35
C TYR A 16 4.85 -12.75 -14.24
N ILE A 17 4.50 -13.19 -13.03
CA ILE A 17 5.44 -13.34 -11.92
C ILE A 17 6.38 -14.52 -12.20
N ASP A 18 5.86 -15.64 -12.72
CA ASP A 18 6.63 -16.82 -13.09
C ASP A 18 7.70 -16.50 -14.16
N LEU A 19 7.38 -15.64 -15.13
CA LEU A 19 8.29 -15.17 -16.17
C LEU A 19 9.54 -14.42 -15.67
N VAL A 20 9.52 -13.90 -14.44
CA VAL A 20 10.64 -13.18 -13.82
C VAL A 20 11.17 -13.85 -12.56
N SER A 21 10.64 -15.03 -12.23
CA SER A 21 10.97 -15.82 -11.02
C SER A 21 12.43 -16.30 -11.00
N ASP A 22 13.07 -16.36 -12.17
CA ASP A 22 14.50 -16.68 -12.34
C ASP A 22 15.42 -15.55 -11.86
N ARG A 23 14.90 -14.32 -11.72
CA ARG A 23 15.67 -13.12 -11.38
C ARG A 23 15.16 -12.36 -10.17
N TYR A 24 13.89 -12.50 -9.83
CA TYR A 24 13.22 -11.76 -8.78
C TYR A 24 12.33 -12.65 -7.94
N GLU A 25 12.45 -12.55 -6.63
CA GLU A 25 11.48 -13.12 -5.70
C GLU A 25 10.23 -12.22 -5.61
N THR A 26 9.11 -12.79 -5.14
CA THR A 26 7.87 -12.02 -4.93
C THR A 26 8.05 -10.83 -3.97
N SER A 27 8.98 -10.96 -3.02
CA SER A 27 9.42 -9.91 -2.11
C SER A 27 10.08 -8.75 -2.86
N ASP A 28 10.98 -9.03 -3.82
CA ASP A 28 11.62 -8.01 -4.65
C ASP A 28 10.58 -7.26 -5.50
N LEU A 29 9.59 -7.97 -6.05
CA LEU A 29 8.53 -7.36 -6.84
C LEU A 29 7.65 -6.43 -5.99
N SER A 30 7.40 -6.82 -4.73
CA SER A 30 6.68 -6.00 -3.75
C SER A 30 7.47 -4.74 -3.40
N ASP A 31 8.78 -4.87 -3.23
CA ASP A 31 9.67 -3.75 -2.92
C ASP A 31 9.75 -2.75 -4.09
N ILE A 32 9.86 -3.24 -5.33
CA ILE A 32 9.83 -2.37 -6.50
C ILE A 32 8.47 -1.66 -6.61
N ALA A 33 7.35 -2.34 -6.34
CA ALA A 33 6.02 -1.73 -6.35
C ALA A 33 5.89 -0.62 -5.29
N LEU A 34 6.34 -0.87 -4.06
CA LEU A 34 6.34 0.11 -2.98
C LEU A 34 7.24 1.32 -3.29
N ALA A 35 8.43 1.07 -3.84
CA ALA A 35 9.35 2.11 -4.26
C ALA A 35 8.75 2.99 -5.37
N LEU A 36 8.09 2.36 -6.35
CA LEU A 36 7.40 3.07 -7.44
C LEU A 36 6.25 3.92 -6.90
N ASP A 37 5.44 3.38 -5.99
CA ASP A 37 4.34 4.07 -5.35
C ASP A 37 4.80 5.31 -4.57
N TYR A 38 5.88 5.16 -3.80
CA TYR A 38 6.48 6.26 -3.05
C TYR A 38 7.04 7.33 -3.99
N ALA A 39 7.75 6.93 -5.04
CA ALA A 39 8.27 7.86 -6.04
C ALA A 39 7.14 8.58 -6.79
N ALA A 40 6.10 7.87 -7.22
CA ALA A 40 4.96 8.41 -7.94
C ALA A 40 4.19 9.45 -7.09
N PHE A 41 4.05 9.20 -5.78
CA PHE A 41 3.43 10.14 -4.86
C PHE A 41 4.14 11.51 -4.84
N TRP A 42 5.47 11.52 -4.87
CA TRP A 42 6.27 12.76 -4.86
C TRP A 42 6.45 13.39 -6.24
N LEU A 43 6.49 12.59 -7.31
CA LEU A 43 6.64 13.08 -8.68
C LEU A 43 5.44 13.93 -9.14
N LYS A 44 4.24 13.69 -8.60
CA LYS A 44 2.99 14.41 -8.94
C LYS A 44 2.75 14.49 -10.47
N PHE A 45 3.16 15.59 -11.11
CA PHE A 45 2.97 15.87 -12.53
C PHE A 45 4.27 15.82 -13.34
N GLN A 46 5.41 15.49 -12.72
CA GLN A 46 6.67 15.35 -13.44
C GLN A 46 6.81 13.96 -14.03
N ASP A 47 7.22 13.90 -15.31
CA ASP A 47 7.33 12.66 -16.07
C ASP A 47 8.27 11.62 -15.45
N GLY A 48 9.17 12.01 -14.54
CA GLY A 48 9.98 11.10 -13.73
C GLY A 48 10.82 10.08 -14.50
N ARG A 49 10.95 10.21 -15.84
CA ARG A 49 11.34 9.11 -16.75
C ARG A 49 12.65 8.44 -16.35
N GLY A 50 13.65 9.23 -15.93
CA GLY A 50 14.92 8.67 -15.46
C GLY A 50 14.77 7.83 -14.19
N LEU A 51 14.02 8.35 -13.21
CA LEU A 51 13.81 7.68 -11.92
C LEU A 51 12.97 6.42 -12.08
N VAL A 52 11.88 6.49 -12.85
CA VAL A 52 11.00 5.33 -13.11
C VAL A 52 11.76 4.24 -13.87
N ASN A 53 12.60 4.60 -14.84
CA ASN A 53 13.41 3.63 -15.57
C ASN A 53 14.45 2.94 -14.67
N ASP A 54 15.04 3.66 -13.72
CA ASP A 54 15.96 3.09 -12.74
C ASP A 54 15.24 2.14 -11.76
N ILE A 55 14.02 2.50 -11.32
CA ILE A 55 13.18 1.65 -10.46
C ILE A 55 12.76 0.38 -11.20
N LEU A 56 12.44 0.46 -12.50
CA LEU A 56 12.02 -0.68 -13.32
C LEU A 56 13.19 -1.51 -13.90
N ASN A 57 14.42 -1.25 -13.46
CA ASN A 57 15.63 -1.95 -13.89
C ASN A 57 15.90 -1.89 -15.42
N PHE A 58 15.53 -0.78 -16.08
CA PHE A 58 15.92 -0.52 -17.48
C PHE A 58 17.34 0.09 -17.60
N GLY A 59 17.98 0.39 -16.46
CA GLY A 59 19.32 0.97 -16.36
C GLY A 59 20.36 -0.02 -15.83
N LYS A 60 21.19 0.44 -14.89
CA LYS A 60 22.22 -0.39 -14.24
C LYS A 60 21.63 -1.10 -13.02
N ILE A 61 21.86 -2.42 -12.92
CA ILE A 61 21.34 -3.26 -11.82
C ILE A 61 21.77 -2.75 -10.43
N GLU A 62 23.03 -2.33 -10.27
CA GLU A 62 23.52 -1.79 -8.99
C GLU A 62 22.77 -0.53 -8.55
N ARG A 63 22.45 0.35 -9.51
CA ARG A 63 21.69 1.57 -9.26
C ARG A 63 20.23 1.25 -8.92
N HIS A 64 19.62 0.32 -9.64
CA HIS A 64 18.28 -0.19 -9.34
C HIS A 64 18.17 -0.72 -7.91
N LYS A 65 19.05 -1.65 -7.52
CA LYS A 65 19.04 -2.25 -6.18
C LYS A 65 19.21 -1.20 -5.07
N GLY A 66 20.18 -0.30 -5.23
CA GLY A 66 20.41 0.78 -4.27
C GLY A 66 19.22 1.73 -4.15
N LEU A 67 18.61 2.09 -5.28
CA LEU A 67 17.48 3.01 -5.33
C LEU A 67 16.21 2.39 -4.75
N VAL A 68 15.85 1.16 -5.14
CA VAL A 68 14.67 0.45 -4.63
C VAL A 68 14.78 0.27 -3.13
N LYS A 69 15.94 -0.17 -2.63
CA LYS A 69 16.18 -0.32 -1.19
C LYS A 69 15.96 1.00 -0.43
N LEU A 70 16.58 2.08 -0.89
CA LEU A 70 16.46 3.40 -0.26
C LEU A 70 15.00 3.88 -0.25
N LEU A 71 14.29 3.77 -1.39
CA LEU A 71 12.90 4.20 -1.49
C LEU A 71 11.97 3.35 -0.61
N CYS A 72 12.21 2.05 -0.52
CA CYS A 72 11.46 1.17 0.37
C CYS A 72 11.66 1.52 1.85
N GLU A 73 12.90 1.77 2.27
CA GLU A 73 13.19 2.18 3.66
C GLU A 73 12.46 3.48 4.01
N GLN A 74 12.47 4.47 3.11
CA GLN A 74 11.75 5.73 3.30
C GLN A 74 10.23 5.53 3.31
N ALA A 75 9.70 4.73 2.38
CA ALA A 75 8.27 4.45 2.27
C ALA A 75 7.74 3.73 3.52
N ARG A 76 8.44 2.69 3.99
CA ARG A 76 8.08 1.93 5.20
C ARG A 76 8.13 2.82 6.44
N GLY A 77 9.16 3.64 6.60
CA GLY A 77 9.23 4.60 7.72
C GLY A 77 8.09 5.62 7.70
N ALA A 78 7.71 6.11 6.52
CA ALA A 78 6.58 7.03 6.36
C ALA A 78 5.24 6.36 6.69
N ILE A 79 5.02 5.11 6.23
CA ILE A 79 3.85 4.29 6.59
C ILE A 79 3.78 4.08 8.10
N GLU A 80 4.88 3.66 8.73
CA GLU A 80 4.92 3.40 10.17
C GLU A 80 4.60 4.65 10.99
N ASN A 81 5.16 5.80 10.62
CA ASN A 81 4.85 7.07 11.27
C ASN A 81 3.36 7.44 11.13
N GLN A 82 2.79 7.29 9.94
CA GLN A 82 1.38 7.57 9.71
C GLN A 82 0.47 6.64 10.52
N LEU A 83 0.81 5.33 10.56
CA LEU A 83 0.07 4.34 11.34
C LEU A 83 0.18 4.63 12.84
N ALA A 84 1.33 5.03 13.36
CA ALA A 84 1.51 5.37 14.76
C ALA A 84 0.58 6.51 15.22
N VAL A 85 0.30 7.46 14.32
CA VAL A 85 -0.64 8.57 14.58
C VAL A 85 -2.10 8.11 14.43
N CYS A 86 -2.40 7.30 13.42
CA CYS A 86 -3.77 6.92 13.09
C CYS A 86 -4.34 5.82 14.01
N MET A 87 -3.53 4.81 14.37
CA MET A 87 -3.97 3.62 15.11
C MET A 87 -4.67 3.92 16.44
N PRO A 88 -4.20 4.86 17.29
CA PRO A 88 -4.89 5.22 18.54
C PRO A 88 -6.30 5.78 18.35
N HIS A 89 -6.61 6.28 17.15
CA HIS A 89 -7.87 6.92 16.81
C HIS A 89 -8.84 5.99 16.06
N VAL A 90 -8.42 4.74 15.80
CA VAL A 90 -9.29 3.72 15.20
C VAL A 90 -10.31 3.25 16.23
N ARG A 91 -11.59 3.36 15.88
CA ARG A 91 -12.68 2.83 16.70
C ARG A 91 -13.08 1.46 16.19
N THR A 92 -12.84 0.43 16.99
CA THR A 92 -13.25 -0.94 16.69
C THR A 92 -14.55 -1.28 17.40
N GLN A 93 -15.55 -1.73 16.65
CA GLN A 93 -16.82 -2.26 17.14
C GLN A 93 -17.01 -3.68 16.64
N ARG A 94 -17.26 -4.63 17.56
CA ARG A 94 -17.63 -5.99 17.19
C ARG A 94 -19.14 -6.05 16.95
N LEU A 95 -19.53 -6.47 15.76
CA LEU A 95 -20.92 -6.63 15.35
C LEU A 95 -21.49 -7.98 15.82
N PRO A 96 -22.82 -8.12 15.96
CA PRO A 96 -23.46 -9.37 16.41
C PRO A 96 -23.22 -10.57 15.49
N ASN A 97 -22.87 -10.32 14.23
CA ASN A 97 -22.52 -11.35 13.23
C ASN A 97 -21.05 -11.81 13.32
N GLY A 98 -20.30 -11.34 14.33
CA GLY A 98 -18.90 -11.71 14.54
C GLY A 98 -17.88 -10.82 13.81
N VAL A 99 -18.33 -9.87 12.98
CA VAL A 99 -17.46 -8.98 12.21
C VAL A 99 -16.89 -7.86 13.07
N SER A 100 -15.60 -7.59 12.93
CA SER A 100 -14.95 -6.42 13.54
C SER A 100 -15.00 -5.22 12.59
N LEU A 101 -15.81 -4.22 12.92
CA LEU A 101 -15.90 -2.97 12.18
C LEU A 101 -14.93 -1.93 12.77
N ASN A 102 -13.94 -1.52 11.98
CA ASN A 102 -12.99 -0.47 12.31
C ASN A 102 -13.37 0.82 11.59
N VAL A 103 -13.44 1.92 12.31
CA VAL A 103 -13.80 3.21 11.75
C VAL A 103 -12.76 4.26 12.14
N ILE A 104 -12.28 5.03 11.17
CA ILE A 104 -11.32 6.12 11.39
C ILE A 104 -11.69 7.37 10.58
N ASP A 105 -11.58 8.52 11.22
CA ASP A 105 -11.65 9.82 10.56
C ASP A 105 -10.27 10.17 9.97
N LEU A 106 -10.08 9.85 8.69
CA LEU A 106 -8.81 10.10 8.01
C LEU A 106 -8.58 11.57 7.74
N GLU A 107 -9.62 12.41 7.79
CA GLU A 107 -9.43 13.83 7.54
C GLU A 107 -8.78 14.53 8.73
N HIS A 108 -9.26 14.20 9.94
CA HIS A 108 -8.77 14.81 11.17
C HIS A 108 -7.46 14.19 11.65
N PHE A 109 -7.24 12.90 11.43
CA PHE A 109 -6.10 12.19 12.03
C PHE A 109 -4.99 11.82 11.07
N ALA A 110 -5.22 11.74 9.75
CA ALA A 110 -4.15 11.43 8.81
C ALA A 110 -3.43 12.70 8.33
N HIS A 111 -2.10 12.65 8.23
CA HIS A 111 -1.33 13.78 7.71
C HIS A 111 -1.60 13.98 6.21
N LYS A 112 -2.27 15.08 5.87
CA LYS A 112 -2.49 15.50 4.47
C LYS A 112 -1.15 15.80 3.78
N PHE A 113 -1.07 15.54 2.47
CA PHE A 113 0.12 15.76 1.63
C PHE A 113 1.37 14.96 2.00
N THR A 114 1.21 13.90 2.79
CA THR A 114 2.29 12.97 3.13
C THR A 114 1.99 11.58 2.58
N PHE A 115 3.04 10.77 2.46
CA PHE A 115 2.90 9.35 2.16
C PHE A 115 2.72 8.57 3.46
N PRO A 116 1.84 7.57 3.52
CA PRO A 116 0.87 7.19 2.49
C PRO A 116 -0.33 8.16 2.41
N PRO A 117 -0.94 8.33 1.22
CA PRO A 117 -2.18 9.09 1.08
C PRO A 117 -3.32 8.43 1.87
N PRO A 118 -4.37 9.19 2.27
CA PRO A 118 -5.46 8.68 3.12
C PRO A 118 -6.07 7.36 2.66
N GLY A 119 -6.27 7.19 1.35
CA GLY A 119 -6.80 5.95 0.79
C GLY A 119 -5.91 4.73 1.04
N LYS A 120 -4.58 4.89 0.92
CA LYS A 120 -3.63 3.83 1.26
C LYS A 120 -3.52 3.65 2.77
N THR A 121 -3.56 4.72 3.55
CA THR A 121 -3.57 4.65 5.03
C THR A 121 -4.70 3.75 5.54
N SER A 122 -5.91 3.84 4.97
CA SER A 122 -7.03 2.96 5.33
C SER A 122 -6.73 1.47 5.07
N GLY A 123 -6.08 1.18 3.95
CA GLY A 123 -5.67 -0.18 3.58
C GLY A 123 -4.59 -0.71 4.54
N GLU A 124 -3.58 0.10 4.85
CA GLU A 124 -2.52 -0.27 5.80
C GLU A 124 -3.07 -0.50 7.22
N ILE A 125 -4.04 0.29 7.68
CA ILE A 125 -4.74 0.07 8.95
C ILE A 125 -5.50 -1.26 8.92
N HIS A 126 -6.20 -1.56 7.81
CA HIS A 126 -6.90 -2.81 7.64
C HIS A 126 -5.95 -4.01 7.73
N ASP A 127 -4.86 -3.99 6.95
CA ASP A 127 -3.86 -5.05 6.92
C ASP A 127 -3.24 -5.27 8.31
N ARG A 128 -2.94 -4.19 9.04
CA ARG A 128 -2.39 -4.25 10.40
C ARG A 128 -3.34 -4.91 11.40
N ILE A 129 -4.65 -4.72 11.25
CA ILE A 129 -5.65 -5.31 12.14
C ILE A 129 -5.92 -6.77 11.77
N CYS A 130 -5.95 -7.10 10.48
CA CYS A 130 -6.08 -8.49 10.00
C CYS A 130 -4.90 -9.37 10.43
N GLN A 131 -3.67 -8.85 10.45
CA GLN A 131 -2.51 -9.59 10.95
C GLN A 131 -2.62 -10.02 12.42
N GLY A 132 -3.47 -9.35 13.21
CA GLY A 132 -3.69 -9.66 14.62
C GLY A 132 -5.00 -10.39 14.92
N ASN A 133 -5.84 -10.67 13.92
CA ASN A 133 -7.19 -11.18 14.12
C ASN A 133 -7.65 -12.07 12.96
N ASP A 134 -8.05 -13.31 13.24
CA ASP A 134 -8.64 -14.23 12.26
C ASP A 134 -10.14 -13.96 12.00
N ASP A 135 -10.74 -13.05 12.76
CA ASP A 135 -12.14 -12.65 12.60
C ASP A 135 -12.33 -11.82 11.31
N PRO A 136 -13.49 -11.91 10.63
CA PRO A 136 -13.78 -11.05 9.49
C PRO A 136 -13.72 -9.57 9.89
N VAL A 137 -12.89 -8.79 9.19
CA VAL A 137 -12.62 -7.38 9.47
C VAL A 137 -13.17 -6.48 8.36
N VAL A 138 -13.79 -5.38 8.73
CA VAL A 138 -14.18 -4.30 7.79
C VAL A 138 -13.59 -3.00 8.30
N THR A 139 -12.88 -2.25 7.45
CA THR A 139 -12.27 -0.95 7.81
C THR A 139 -12.87 0.16 6.97
N LEU A 140 -13.46 1.16 7.61
CA LEU A 140 -14.04 2.35 6.99
C LEU A 140 -13.25 3.60 7.39
N GLY A 141 -12.47 4.12 6.44
CA GLY A 141 -11.89 5.46 6.53
C GLY A 141 -12.84 6.48 5.91
N TYR A 142 -13.31 7.45 6.69
CA TYR A 142 -14.20 8.51 6.19
C TYR A 142 -13.62 9.91 6.43
N GLY A 143 -14.05 10.84 5.58
CA GLY A 143 -13.87 12.28 5.70
C GLY A 143 -15.10 12.98 5.06
N PRO A 144 -15.34 14.27 5.32
CA PRO A 144 -16.58 14.96 4.94
C PRO A 144 -16.81 15.06 3.43
N ASP A 145 -15.79 14.79 2.60
CA ASP A 145 -15.87 14.97 1.14
C ASP A 145 -15.45 13.74 0.32
N SER A 146 -15.40 12.54 0.92
CA SER A 146 -15.14 11.30 0.17
C SER A 146 -15.67 10.07 0.89
N LEU A 147 -16.87 9.64 0.51
CA LEU A 147 -17.37 8.29 0.79
C LEU A 147 -16.66 7.32 -0.16
N ARG A 148 -15.52 6.75 0.26
CA ARG A 148 -14.97 5.53 -0.36
C ARG A 148 -15.31 4.35 0.54
N SER A 149 -16.45 3.71 0.25
CA SER A 149 -16.71 2.38 0.81
C SER A 149 -15.77 1.39 0.12
N GLY A 150 -14.71 0.97 0.82
CA GLY A 150 -13.99 -0.25 0.48
C GLY A 150 -14.89 -1.45 0.75
N HIS A 151 -15.78 -1.77 -0.19
CA HIS A 151 -16.41 -3.08 -0.25
C HIS A 151 -15.35 -4.04 -0.79
N ALA A 152 -14.60 -4.69 0.10
CA ALA A 152 -14.03 -5.99 -0.21
C ALA A 152 -15.20 -6.99 -0.17
N ALA A 153 -15.99 -7.01 -1.24
CA ALA A 153 -16.89 -8.11 -1.51
C ALA A 153 -16.04 -9.22 -2.12
N PHE A 154 -15.82 -10.29 -1.35
CA PHE A 154 -15.43 -11.58 -1.94
C PHE A 154 -16.57 -12.01 -2.88
N LEU A 155 -16.33 -11.93 -4.18
CA LEU A 155 -16.88 -12.79 -5.23
C LEU A 155 -15.84 -12.95 -6.33
#